data_AF-A0A9X3BG54-F1
#
_entry.id   AF-A0A9X3BG54-F1
#
_cell.length_a   1.000
_cell.length_b   1.000
_cell.length_c   1.000
_cell.angle_alpha   90.00
_cell.angle_beta   90.00
_cell.angle_gamma   90.00
#
_symmetry.space_group_name_H-M   'P 1'
#
loop_
_entity.id
_entity.type
_entity.pdbx_description
1 polymer ?
#
loop_
_entity_poly.entity_id
_entity_poly.type
_entity_poly.pdbx_seq_one_letter_code
_entity_poly.pdbx_strand_id
1 'polypeptide(L)' 'AADDVLLFKYIIKNTAWQNGKTVTFMPKPLFGDNGSGMHAHQSLWKDGKPLFHDESGYAGLSDLARHYIGGILHHAPS' A
#
# COMPACT_ATOMS: atom_id res chain seq x y z
N ALA A 1 5.04 -8.29 6.33
CA ALA A 1 4.69 -7.07 5.57
C ALA A 1 4.99 -5.79 6.36
N ALA A 2 4.36 -5.55 7.52
CA ALA A 2 4.61 -4.33 8.29
C ALA A 2 6.06 -4.22 8.79
N ASP A 3 6.61 -5.30 9.36
CA ASP A 3 8.02 -5.35 9.77
C ASP A 3 8.97 -5.10 8.59
N ASP A 4 8.65 -5.66 7.42
CA ASP A 4 9.43 -5.45 6.20
C ASP A 4 9.45 -3.98 5.78
N VAL A 5 8.34 -3.25 5.94
CA VAL A 5 8.28 -1.80 5.66
C VAL A 5 9.15 -1.00 6.63
N LEU A 6 9.17 -1.38 7.91
CA LEU A 6 10.06 -0.73 8.89
C LEU A 6 11.53 -0.99 8.56
N LEU A 7 11.88 -2.23 8.25
CA LEU A 7 13.23 -2.62 7.85
C LEU A 7 13.63 -1.93 6.53
N PHE A 8 12.72 -1.85 5.55
CA PHE A 8 12.92 -1.13 4.30
C PHE A 8 13.29 0.34 4.54
N LYS A 9 12.50 1.06 5.36
CA LYS A 9 12.78 2.46 5.70
C LYS A 9 14.13 2.62 6.41
N TYR A 10 14.47 1.68 7.29
CA TYR A 10 15.75 1.68 7.99
C TYR A 10 16.93 1.50 7.02
N ILE A 11 16.85 0.49 6.16
CA ILE A 11 17.90 0.20 5.18
C ILE A 11 18.09 1.39 4.25
N ILE A 12 17.03 1.93 3.66
CA ILE A 12 17.12 3.05 2.72
C ILE A 12 17.75 4.29 3.37
N LYS A 13 17.32 4.65 4.58
CA LYS A 13 17.88 5.82 5.29
C LYS A 13 19.36 5.64 5.60
N ASN A 14 19.75 4.49 6.13
CA ASN A 14 21.14 4.26 6.55
C ASN A 14 22.08 4.07 5.36
N THR A 15 21.65 3.41 4.29
CA THR A 15 22.42 3.32 3.05
C THR A 15 22.67 4.70 2.45
N ALA A 16 21.65 5.57 2.41
CA ALA A 16 21.84 6.95 1.97
C ALA A 16 22.79 7.73 2.88
N TRP A 17 22.68 7.55 4.20
CA TRP A 17 23.54 8.21 5.19
C TRP A 17 25.01 7.81 5.04
N GLN A 18 25.29 6.50 4.87
CA GLN A 18 26.64 5.99 4.61
C GLN A 18 27.26 6.57 3.33
N ASN A 19 26.44 7.05 2.39
CA ASN A 19 26.87 7.71 1.16
C ASN A 19 26.79 9.25 1.22
N GLY A 20 26.72 9.83 2.43
CA GLY A 20 26.73 11.28 2.64
C GLY A 20 25.45 11.99 2.16
N LYS A 21 24.32 11.28 2.15
CA LYS A 21 22.99 11.80 1.77
C LYS A 21 22.00 11.68 2.94
N THR A 22 20.85 12.33 2.81
CA THR A 22 19.71 12.16 3.73
C THR A 22 18.44 11.89 2.94
N VAL A 23 17.72 10.82 3.28
CA VAL A 23 16.45 10.43 2.64
C VAL A 23 15.29 10.75 3.58
N THR A 24 14.20 11.24 2.99
CA THR A 24 12.94 11.46 3.68
C THR A 24 11.82 10.64 3.04
N PHE A 25 10.88 10.19 3.87
CA PHE A 25 9.61 9.58 3.46
C PHE A 25 8.43 10.50 3.79
N MET A 26 8.69 11.81 3.94
CA MET A 26 7.63 12.81 4.10
C MET A 26 6.70 12.81 2.88
N PRO A 27 5.37 12.93 3.05
CA PRO A 27 4.43 12.83 1.92
C PRO A 27 4.63 13.90 0.84
N LYS A 28 5.05 15.11 1.23
CA LYS A 28 5.20 16.24 0.30
C LYS A 28 6.39 17.12 0.72
N PRO A 29 7.63 16.75 0.37
CA PRO A 29 8.81 17.50 0.76
C PRO A 29 9.05 18.74 -0.12
N LEU A 30 8.51 18.77 -1.34
CA LEU A 30 8.74 19.80 -2.34
C LEU A 30 7.42 20.39 -2.85
N PHE A 31 7.34 21.72 -2.89
CA PHE A 31 6.24 22.44 -3.54
C PHE A 31 6.41 22.36 -5.06
N GLY A 32 5.30 22.15 -5.78
CA GLY A 32 5.31 22.09 -7.25
C GLY A 32 5.82 20.78 -7.87
N ASP A 33 6.23 19.80 -7.07
CA ASP A 33 6.67 18.47 -7.54
C ASP A 33 5.83 17.35 -6.91
N ASN A 34 5.95 16.12 -7.39
CA ASN A 34 5.18 14.96 -6.93
C ASN A 34 5.41 14.65 -5.43
N GLY A 35 4.39 14.05 -4.80
CA GLY A 35 4.48 13.56 -3.43
C GLY A 35 5.04 12.14 -3.36
N SER A 36 5.30 11.67 -2.13
CA SER A 36 5.65 10.28 -1.83
C SER A 36 4.48 9.57 -1.15
N GLY A 37 3.92 8.56 -1.82
CA GLY A 37 2.82 7.73 -1.30
C GLY A 37 3.29 6.34 -0.84
N MET A 38 2.40 5.60 -0.17
CA MET A 38 2.60 4.21 0.21
C MET A 38 1.36 3.40 -0.17
N HIS A 39 1.26 3.00 -1.44
CA HIS A 39 0.12 2.22 -1.93
C HIS A 39 0.10 0.83 -1.27
N ALA A 40 -1.05 0.44 -0.73
CA ALA A 40 -1.24 -0.84 -0.05
C ALA A 40 -2.13 -1.76 -0.89
N HIS A 41 -1.51 -2.78 -1.51
CA HIS A 41 -2.23 -3.84 -2.22
C HIS A 41 -2.77 -4.85 -1.20
N GLN A 42 -4.06 -5.18 -1.29
CA GLN A 42 -4.78 -5.99 -0.31
C GLN A 42 -5.55 -7.11 -1.02
N SER A 43 -5.51 -8.32 -0.47
CA SER A 43 -6.30 -9.46 -0.93
C SER A 43 -6.62 -10.40 0.23
N LEU A 44 -7.77 -11.06 0.17
CA LEU A 44 -8.15 -12.08 1.15
C LEU A 44 -8.04 -13.48 0.54
N TRP A 45 -7.58 -14.41 1.36
CA TRP A 45 -7.37 -15.81 1.01
C TRP A 45 -7.96 -16.69 2.10
N LYS A 46 -8.46 -17.86 1.71
CA LYS A 46 -8.91 -18.90 2.64
C LYS A 46 -8.56 -20.26 2.08
N ASP A 47 -8.02 -21.13 2.92
CA ASP A 47 -7.64 -22.50 2.54
C ASP A 47 -6.73 -22.54 1.29
N GLY A 48 -5.82 -21.57 1.18
CA GLY A 48 -4.90 -21.44 0.04
C GLY A 48 -5.52 -20.95 -1.27
N LYS A 49 -6.79 -20.54 -1.27
CA LYS A 49 -7.50 -20.04 -2.47
C LYS A 49 -7.78 -18.54 -2.40
N PRO A 50 -7.67 -17.81 -3.53
CA PRO A 50 -7.97 -16.38 -3.56
C PRO A 50 -9.48 -16.15 -3.44
N LEU A 51 -9.88 -15.14 -2.67
CA LEU A 51 -11.29 -14.82 -2.47
C LEU A 51 -11.78 -13.60 -3.26
N PHE A 52 -10.86 -12.83 -3.86
CA PHE A 52 -11.21 -11.56 -4.49
C PHE A 52 -11.55 -11.65 -5.97
N HIS A 53 -11.24 -12.77 -6.63
CA HIS A 53 -11.44 -12.93 -8.07
C HIS A 53 -12.84 -13.47 -8.42
N ASP A 54 -13.45 -12.91 -9.45
CA ASP A 54 -14.65 -13.41 -10.13
C ASP A 54 -14.66 -12.91 -11.58
N GLU A 55 -14.65 -13.82 -12.55
CA GLU A 55 -14.61 -13.50 -13.98
C GLU A 55 -15.81 -12.65 -14.44
N SER A 56 -16.96 -12.81 -13.79
CA SER A 56 -18.19 -12.09 -14.15
C SER A 56 -18.29 -10.69 -13.53
N GLY A 57 -17.44 -10.40 -12.54
CA GLY A 57 -17.44 -9.14 -11.81
C GLY A 57 -16.78 -8.00 -12.58
N TYR A 58 -17.19 -6.76 -12.30
CA TYR A 58 -16.47 -5.57 -12.78
C TYR A 58 -15.00 -5.64 -12.35
N ALA A 59 -14.07 -5.41 -13.29
CA ALA A 59 -12.63 -5.54 -13.09
C ALA A 59 -12.18 -6.92 -12.57
N GLY A 60 -12.98 -7.97 -12.78
CA GLY A 60 -12.68 -9.33 -12.31
C GLY A 60 -12.85 -9.51 -10.79
N LEU A 61 -13.68 -8.69 -10.15
CA LEU A 61 -13.84 -8.64 -8.69
C LEU A 61 -15.09 -9.36 -8.22
N SER A 62 -14.89 -10.31 -7.30
CA SER A 62 -15.97 -10.94 -6.53
C SER A 62 -16.77 -9.94 -5.70
N ASP A 63 -17.97 -10.34 -5.27
CA ASP A 63 -18.76 -9.56 -4.31
C ASP A 63 -18.01 -9.30 -3.00
N LEU A 64 -17.22 -10.26 -2.52
CA LEU A 64 -16.41 -10.06 -1.32
C LEU A 64 -15.41 -8.92 -1.51
N ALA A 65 -14.71 -8.87 -2.64
CA ALA A 65 -13.80 -7.79 -2.97
C ALA A 65 -14.53 -6.45 -3.09
N ARG A 66 -15.70 -6.42 -3.76
CA ARG A 66 -16.51 -5.20 -3.90
C ARG A 66 -17.00 -4.68 -2.55
N HIS A 67 -17.47 -5.55 -1.66
CA HIS A 67 -17.87 -5.17 -0.30
C HIS A 67 -16.67 -4.72 0.55
N TYR A 68 -15.52 -5.36 0.40
CA TYR A 68 -14.27 -4.93 1.05
C TYR A 68 -13.89 -3.50 0.64
N ILE A 69 -13.91 -3.20 -0.67
CA ILE A 69 -13.70 -1.85 -1.21
C ILE A 69 -14.76 -0.89 -0.67
N GLY A 70 -16.04 -1.28 -0.68
CA GLY A 70 -17.13 -0.48 -0.14
C GLY A 70 -16.91 -0.09 1.33
N GLY A 71 -16.42 -1.03 2.15
CA GLY A 71 -16.03 -0.78 3.53
C GLY A 71 -14.88 0.22 3.65
N ILE A 72 -13.82 0.08 2.85
CA ILE A 72 -12.71 1.05 2.83
C ILE A 72 -13.20 2.44 2.46
N LEU A 73 -14.00 2.56 1.40
CA LEU A 73 -14.51 3.86 0.95
C LEU A 73 -15.48 4.48 1.98
N HIS A 74 -16.30 3.66 2.64
CA HIS A 74 -17.20 4.12 3.69
C HIS A 74 -16.44 4.66 4.92
N HIS A 75 -15.36 3.98 5.32
CA HIS A 75 -14.55 4.36 6.50
C HIS A 75 -13.37 5.28 6.20
N ALA A 76 -13.13 5.67 4.94
CA ALA A 76 -12.02 6.56 4.57
C ALA A 76 -11.92 7.88 5.37
N PRO A 77 -13.02 8.50 5.89
CA PRO A 77 -12.91 9.70 6.71
C PRO A 77 -12.29 9.51 8.10
N SER A 78 -12.14 8.26 8.58
CA SER A 78 -11.64 7.91 9.93
C SER A 78 -10.38 7.05 9.86
#